data_AF-G2QI91-F1
#
_entry.id   AF-G2QI91-F1
#
_cell.length_a   1.000
_cell.length_b   1.000
_cell.length_c   1.000
_cell.angle_alpha   90.00
_cell.angle_beta   90.00
_cell.angle_gamma   90.00
#
_symmetry.space_group_name_H-M   'P 1'
#
loop_
_entity.id
_entity.type
_entity.pdbx_description
1 polymer ?
#
loop_
_entity_poly.entity_id
_entity_poly.type
_entity_poly.pdbx_seq_one_letter_code
_entity_poly.pdbx_strand_id
1 'polypeptide(L)'
;MDNHSGLFIRRSDALGPKCTEIPYPNIKLADSDFDTHVLKGFAAQAYLRRRWHEIYNLHDGVDEPLRAAYLHHAEEALKNLQFPFTENEPPAKDVVYAKLRAGYWRAWVVTYRPFVRRVLELNGANRRRELTPEDTTLAGLGIKAIIESTRAFHGLEATITNPFETAVEQLGNLVVLLAASVDPTLRNYTSESMLKEFFSWAIGFVRAVAHPTSALQTILSILMGLEHKIIENPGYFGGQKWKTLGISVE
;
A
#
# COMPACT_ATOMS: atom_id res chain seq x y z
N MET A 1 16.63 9.45 -50.89
CA MET A 1 17.53 8.88 -49.87
C MET A 1 17.37 9.71 -48.62
N ASP A 2 16.41 9.26 -47.81
CA ASP A 2 16.30 9.28 -46.35
C ASP A 2 17.03 10.37 -45.56
N ASN A 3 16.22 11.26 -44.98
CA ASN A 3 16.57 12.00 -43.77
C ASN A 3 15.62 11.52 -42.66
N HIS A 4 16.04 10.53 -41.88
CA HIS A 4 15.40 10.16 -40.63
C HIS A 4 15.77 11.18 -39.55
N SER A 5 14.96 12.23 -39.41
CA SER A 5 14.98 13.08 -38.21
C SER A 5 13.92 12.55 -37.25
N GLY A 6 14.39 11.87 -36.19
CA GLY A 6 13.54 11.36 -35.12
C GLY A 6 12.70 12.47 -34.50
N LEU A 7 11.39 12.21 -34.42
CA LEU A 7 10.40 13.03 -33.77
C LEU A 7 10.65 12.98 -32.24
N PHE A 8 11.60 13.77 -31.75
CA PHE A 8 11.70 14.08 -30.32
C PHE A 8 10.54 15.01 -29.96
N ILE A 9 9.42 14.42 -29.55
CA ILE A 9 8.35 15.17 -28.87
C ILE A 9 8.93 15.65 -27.54
N ARG A 10 9.20 16.96 -27.44
CA ARG A 10 9.47 17.63 -26.16
C ARG A 10 8.26 17.41 -25.26
N ARG A 11 8.49 16.69 -24.16
CA ARG A 11 7.48 16.20 -23.20
C ARG A 11 6.98 17.29 -22.24
N SER A 12 6.84 18.54 -22.68
CA SER A 12 6.43 19.66 -21.80
C SER A 12 5.04 20.23 -22.10
N ASP A 13 4.48 20.04 -23.30
CA ASP A 13 3.34 20.88 -23.75
C ASP A 13 2.04 20.09 -24.04
N ALA A 14 1.96 18.82 -23.63
CA ALA A 14 0.78 17.96 -23.88
C ALA A 14 0.14 17.41 -22.61
N LEU A 15 0.25 18.12 -21.49
CA LEU A 15 -0.50 17.80 -20.28
C LEU A 15 -1.73 18.71 -20.24
N GLY A 16 -2.92 18.09 -20.37
CA GLY A 16 -4.18 18.73 -19.97
C GLY A 16 -4.12 19.21 -18.50
N PRO A 17 -5.20 19.82 -17.99
CA PRO A 17 -5.18 20.43 -16.65
C PRO A 17 -4.59 19.45 -15.64
N LYS A 18 -3.55 19.89 -14.91
CA LYS A 18 -2.95 19.10 -13.84
C LYS A 18 -4.07 18.74 -12.86
N CYS A 19 -4.14 17.49 -12.39
CA CYS A 19 -5.18 17.02 -11.45
C CYS A 19 -5.39 17.92 -10.21
N THR A 20 -4.45 18.81 -9.92
CA THR A 20 -4.52 19.85 -8.88
C THR A 20 -5.48 21.00 -9.16
N GLU A 21 -5.94 21.20 -10.40
CA GLU A 21 -6.84 22.31 -10.79
C GLU A 21 -8.33 21.96 -10.74
N ILE A 22 -8.67 20.68 -10.55
CA ILE A 22 -10.07 20.25 -10.43
C ILE A 22 -10.59 20.66 -9.04
N PRO A 23 -11.69 21.43 -8.95
CA PRO A 23 -12.27 21.85 -7.68
C PRO A 23 -12.83 20.65 -6.92
N TYR A 24 -12.84 20.75 -5.58
CA TYR A 24 -13.45 19.71 -4.74
C TYR A 24 -14.95 19.58 -5.03
N PRO A 25 -15.52 18.37 -4.90
CA PRO A 25 -16.96 18.17 -5.02
C PRO A 25 -17.74 19.10 -4.08
N ASN A 26 -18.73 19.82 -4.60
CA ASN A 26 -19.58 20.68 -3.78
C ASN A 26 -20.64 19.83 -3.07
N ILE A 27 -20.30 19.36 -1.87
CA ILE A 27 -21.15 18.46 -1.06
C ILE A 27 -22.51 19.11 -0.74
N LYS A 28 -22.57 20.44 -0.64
CA LYS A 28 -23.82 21.16 -0.32
C LYS A 28 -24.94 20.93 -1.34
N LEU A 29 -24.59 20.55 -2.57
CA LEU A 29 -25.57 20.23 -3.60
C LEU A 29 -26.28 18.89 -3.39
N ALA A 30 -25.72 18.01 -2.55
CA ALA A 30 -26.22 16.66 -2.31
C ALA A 30 -26.66 16.43 -0.84
N ASP A 31 -26.59 17.48 -0.01
CA ASP A 31 -26.77 17.43 1.45
C ASP A 31 -28.21 17.04 1.87
N SER A 32 -29.20 17.23 0.99
CA SER A 32 -30.59 16.83 1.21
C SER A 32 -30.91 15.39 0.80
N ASP A 33 -30.08 14.78 -0.05
CA ASP A 33 -30.46 13.58 -0.82
C ASP A 33 -29.72 12.32 -0.35
N PHE A 34 -28.65 12.49 0.43
CA PHE A 34 -27.79 11.39 0.88
C PHE A 34 -27.42 11.50 2.36
N ASP A 35 -27.12 10.36 2.97
CA ASP A 35 -26.59 10.30 4.33
C ASP A 35 -25.27 11.10 4.43
N THR A 36 -25.18 11.95 5.46
CA THR A 36 -24.00 12.78 5.76
C THR A 36 -22.72 11.96 5.88
N HIS A 37 -22.77 10.72 6.36
CA HIS A 37 -21.63 9.81 6.42
C HIS A 37 -21.09 9.48 5.02
N VAL A 38 -21.97 9.18 4.07
CA VAL A 38 -21.60 8.85 2.69
C VAL A 38 -20.97 10.05 2.01
N LEU A 39 -21.58 11.23 2.17
CA LEU A 39 -21.09 12.48 1.60
C LEU A 39 -19.71 12.87 2.13
N LYS A 40 -19.52 12.81 3.45
CA LYS A 40 -18.21 13.09 4.06
C LYS A 40 -17.16 12.05 3.67
N GLY A 41 -17.54 10.78 3.60
CA GLY A 41 -16.66 9.69 3.16
C GLY A 41 -16.16 9.88 1.73
N PHE A 42 -17.06 10.25 0.81
CA PHE A 42 -16.70 10.53 -0.58
C PHE A 42 -15.73 11.73 -0.71
N ALA A 43 -16.02 12.82 -0.01
CA ALA A 43 -15.16 14.00 -0.02
C ALA A 43 -13.78 13.72 0.57
N ALA A 44 -13.71 12.95 1.66
CA ALA A 44 -12.46 12.54 2.27
C ALA A 44 -11.65 11.61 1.34
N GLN A 45 -12.29 10.70 0.60
CA GLN A 45 -11.62 9.89 -0.43
C GLN A 45 -11.05 10.75 -1.58
N ALA A 46 -11.79 11.76 -2.04
CA ALA A 46 -11.31 12.68 -3.08
C ALA A 46 -10.09 13.49 -2.58
N TYR A 47 -10.16 13.98 -1.35
CA TYR A 47 -9.04 14.65 -0.69
C TYR A 47 -7.81 13.74 -0.57
N LEU A 48 -7.98 12.51 -0.07
CA LEU A 48 -6.90 11.54 0.07
C LEU A 48 -6.26 11.21 -1.26
N ARG A 49 -7.04 10.99 -2.33
CA ARG A 49 -6.49 10.72 -3.67
C ARG A 49 -5.62 11.87 -4.18
N ARG A 50 -6.07 13.11 -3.99
CA ARG A 50 -5.31 14.29 -4.42
C ARG A 50 -4.03 14.47 -3.61
N ARG A 51 -4.12 14.39 -2.28
CA ARG A 51 -2.94 14.47 -1.40
C ARG A 51 -1.95 13.34 -1.67
N TRP A 52 -2.43 12.13 -1.92
CA TRP A 52 -1.59 11.02 -2.30
C TRP A 52 -0.81 11.30 -3.58
N HIS A 53 -1.45 11.88 -4.61
CA HIS A 53 -0.77 12.25 -5.84
C HIS A 53 0.31 13.33 -5.61
N GLU A 54 0.04 14.31 -4.75
CA GLU A 54 1.02 15.33 -4.34
C GLU A 54 2.22 14.70 -3.63
N ILE A 55 1.97 13.81 -2.66
CA ILE A 55 2.99 13.06 -1.91
C ILE A 55 3.82 12.16 -2.86
N TYR A 56 3.17 11.43 -3.75
CA TYR A 56 3.84 10.51 -4.69
C TYR A 56 4.78 11.26 -5.65
N ASN A 57 4.34 12.39 -6.22
CA ASN A 57 5.15 13.17 -7.15
C ASN A 57 6.34 13.86 -6.48
N LEU A 58 6.27 14.10 -5.16
CA LEU A 58 7.39 14.62 -4.39
C LEU A 58 8.48 13.58 -4.15
N HIS A 59 8.23 12.28 -4.35
CA HIS A 59 9.18 11.20 -4.02
C HIS A 59 10.24 10.96 -5.12
N ASP A 60 9.97 11.27 -6.39
CA ASP A 60 10.94 11.01 -7.47
C ASP A 60 12.14 11.98 -7.38
N GLY A 61 13.27 11.48 -6.86
CA GLY A 61 14.59 12.16 -6.94
C GLY A 61 15.06 12.94 -5.70
N VAL A 62 14.59 12.59 -4.51
CA VAL A 62 14.82 13.37 -3.28
C VAL A 62 16.08 12.94 -2.52
N ASP A 63 17.05 13.87 -2.37
CA ASP A 63 18.21 13.72 -1.47
C ASP A 63 17.80 13.69 0.02
N GLU A 64 18.67 13.14 0.88
CA GLU A 64 18.43 12.92 2.31
C GLU A 64 17.87 14.12 3.13
N PRO A 65 18.26 15.39 2.91
CA PRO A 65 17.69 16.54 3.63
C PRO A 65 16.24 16.83 3.25
N LEU A 66 15.89 16.51 2.01
CA LEU A 66 14.62 16.85 1.37
C LEU A 66 13.56 15.77 1.74
N ARG A 67 14.04 14.58 2.16
CA ARG A 67 13.26 13.49 2.76
C ARG A 67 12.63 13.84 4.12
N ALA A 68 13.34 14.58 4.99
CA ALA A 68 12.80 14.99 6.29
C ALA A 68 11.68 16.04 6.16
N ALA A 69 11.85 17.02 5.27
CA ALA A 69 10.82 18.00 4.95
C ALA A 69 9.59 17.33 4.32
N TYR A 70 9.81 16.38 3.41
CA TYR A 70 8.76 15.54 2.82
C TYR A 70 7.97 14.77 3.88
N LEU A 71 8.66 14.07 4.78
CA LEU A 71 8.03 13.33 5.87
C LEU A 71 7.17 14.25 6.72
N HIS A 72 7.70 15.39 7.16
CA HIS A 72 6.96 16.35 7.96
C HIS A 72 5.68 16.80 7.24
N HIS A 73 5.78 17.19 5.97
CA HIS A 73 4.64 17.65 5.19
C HIS A 73 3.59 16.55 4.98
N ALA A 74 4.03 15.33 4.69
CA ALA A 74 3.12 14.19 4.52
C ALA A 74 2.42 13.85 5.85
N GLU A 75 3.15 13.79 6.96
CA GLU A 75 2.57 13.52 8.27
C GLU A 75 1.59 14.59 8.71
N GLU A 76 1.93 15.86 8.53
CA GLU A 76 1.07 16.99 8.89
C GLU A 76 -0.22 16.96 8.06
N ALA A 77 -0.12 16.70 6.75
CA ALA A 77 -1.28 16.55 5.88
C ALA A 77 -2.19 15.38 6.32
N LEU A 78 -1.61 14.26 6.75
CA LEU A 78 -2.38 13.09 7.19
C LEU A 78 -2.98 13.25 8.59
N LYS A 79 -2.27 13.91 9.52
CA LYS A 79 -2.75 14.23 10.87
C LYS A 79 -3.93 15.21 10.85
N ASN A 80 -3.96 16.12 9.88
CA ASN A 80 -5.02 17.12 9.73
C ASN A 80 -6.27 16.60 8.98
N LEU A 81 -6.32 15.31 8.63
CA LEU A 81 -7.53 14.71 8.07
C LEU A 81 -8.63 14.64 9.13
N GLN A 82 -9.87 14.99 8.75
CA GLN A 82 -11.06 14.88 9.62
C GLN A 82 -11.42 13.42 10.01
N PHE A 83 -10.74 12.43 9.44
CA PHE A 83 -10.95 10.99 9.67
C PHE A 83 -9.63 10.29 10.04
N PRO A 84 -9.07 10.52 11.24
CA PRO A 84 -7.91 9.77 11.70
C PRO A 84 -8.35 8.37 12.13
N PHE A 85 -8.05 7.36 11.32
CA PHE A 85 -8.25 5.96 11.70
C PHE A 85 -7.17 5.54 12.68
N THR A 86 -7.51 4.64 13.60
CA THR A 86 -6.54 4.12 14.59
C THR A 86 -6.32 2.62 14.43
N GLU A 87 -5.16 2.12 14.91
CA GLU A 87 -4.79 0.69 14.85
C GLU A 87 -5.80 -0.23 15.57
N ASN A 88 -6.64 0.31 16.46
CA ASN A 88 -7.58 -0.47 17.28
C ASN A 88 -9.02 -0.46 16.78
N GLU A 89 -9.29 0.21 15.65
CA GLU A 89 -10.66 0.26 15.12
C GLU A 89 -11.07 -1.09 14.53
N PRO A 90 -12.30 -1.57 14.84
CA PRO A 90 -12.80 -2.81 14.26
C PRO A 90 -12.87 -2.71 12.72
N PRO A 91 -12.80 -3.84 11.99
CA PRO A 91 -12.93 -3.83 10.54
C PRO A 91 -14.20 -3.09 10.08
N ALA A 92 -14.08 -2.38 8.95
CA ALA A 92 -15.20 -1.63 8.38
C ALA A 92 -16.35 -2.57 8.00
N LYS A 93 -17.58 -2.16 8.30
CA LYS A 93 -18.80 -2.93 7.99
C LYS A 93 -19.47 -2.50 6.68
N ASP A 94 -19.06 -1.36 6.13
CA ASP A 94 -19.55 -0.84 4.87
C ASP A 94 -18.39 -0.49 3.92
N VAL A 95 -18.69 -0.52 2.63
CA VAL A 95 -17.68 -0.35 1.57
C VAL A 95 -17.12 1.08 1.50
N VAL A 96 -17.88 2.09 1.92
CA VAL A 96 -17.45 3.50 1.86
C VAL A 96 -16.38 3.75 2.92
N TYR A 97 -16.65 3.30 4.15
CA TYR A 97 -15.72 3.40 5.27
C TYR A 97 -14.49 2.52 5.07
N ALA A 98 -14.65 1.29 4.55
CA ALA A 98 -13.52 0.42 4.24
C ALA A 98 -12.56 1.05 3.22
N LYS A 99 -13.10 1.64 2.15
CA LYS A 99 -12.30 2.38 1.16
C LYS A 99 -11.64 3.62 1.73
N LEU A 100 -12.33 4.34 2.63
CA LEU A 100 -11.76 5.50 3.27
C LEU A 100 -10.59 5.10 4.18
N ARG A 101 -10.77 4.05 4.99
CA ARG A 101 -9.72 3.46 5.83
C ARG A 101 -8.55 2.96 5.01
N ALA A 102 -8.82 2.22 3.93
CA ALA A 102 -7.79 1.74 3.01
C ALA A 102 -7.01 2.91 2.40
N GLY A 103 -7.71 3.95 1.92
CA GLY A 103 -7.07 5.15 1.35
C GLY A 103 -6.21 5.90 2.38
N TYR A 104 -6.67 6.00 3.63
CA TYR A 104 -5.92 6.61 4.72
C TYR A 104 -4.61 5.86 4.98
N TRP A 105 -4.69 4.54 5.22
CA TRP A 105 -3.51 3.74 5.51
C TRP A 105 -2.60 3.59 4.29
N ARG A 106 -3.15 3.54 3.08
CA ARG A 106 -2.36 3.55 1.84
C ARG A 106 -1.51 4.80 1.69
N ALA A 107 -2.00 5.95 2.13
CA ALA A 107 -1.20 7.17 2.14
C ALA A 107 0.02 7.02 3.07
N TRP A 108 -0.18 6.48 4.28
CA TRP A 108 0.92 6.15 5.19
C TRP A 108 1.89 5.11 4.62
N VAL A 109 1.38 4.08 3.93
CA VAL A 109 2.22 3.09 3.22
C VAL A 109 3.12 3.81 2.23
N VAL A 110 2.58 4.70 1.40
CA VAL A 110 3.38 5.43 0.39
C VAL A 110 4.42 6.32 1.06
N THR A 111 4.07 6.99 2.15
CA THR A 111 5.00 7.82 2.92
C THR A 111 6.17 7.03 3.49
N TYR A 112 5.93 5.86 4.08
CA TYR A 112 6.95 5.10 4.81
C TYR A 112 7.60 3.94 4.04
N ARG A 113 7.03 3.52 2.90
CA ARG A 113 7.57 2.43 2.06
C ARG A 113 9.05 2.59 1.69
N PRO A 114 9.60 3.80 1.46
CA PRO A 114 11.03 3.95 1.15
C PRO A 114 11.94 3.45 2.29
N PHE A 115 11.52 3.63 3.54
CA PHE A 115 12.25 3.17 4.72
C PHE A 115 12.15 1.66 4.89
N VAL A 116 10.96 1.08 4.66
CA VAL A 116 10.78 -0.37 4.61
C VAL A 116 11.71 -0.99 3.57
N ARG A 117 11.73 -0.43 2.35
CA ARG A 117 12.61 -0.86 1.27
C ARG A 117 14.08 -0.77 1.67
N ARG A 118 14.52 0.39 2.17
CA ARG A 118 15.90 0.62 2.60
C ARG A 118 16.36 -0.41 3.65
N VAL A 119 15.51 -0.70 4.65
CA VAL A 119 15.82 -1.70 5.68
C VAL A 119 15.98 -3.09 5.07
N LEU A 120 15.04 -3.53 4.23
CA LEU A 120 15.10 -4.83 3.56
C LEU A 120 16.33 -4.96 2.65
N GLU A 121 16.65 -3.94 1.86
CA GLU A 121 17.81 -3.92 0.96
C GLU A 121 19.13 -3.98 1.72
N LEU A 122 19.30 -3.16 2.76
CA LEU A 122 20.53 -3.14 3.55
C LEU A 122 20.72 -4.44 4.34
N ASN A 123 19.66 -5.00 4.92
CA ASN A 123 19.74 -6.30 5.59
C ASN A 123 20.04 -7.43 4.60
N GLY A 124 19.38 -7.47 3.43
CA GLY A 124 19.63 -8.45 2.38
C GLY A 124 21.04 -8.40 1.82
N ALA A 125 21.63 -7.19 1.73
CA ALA A 125 23.02 -6.98 1.34
C ALA A 125 24.04 -7.20 2.49
N ASN A 126 23.60 -7.64 3.67
CA ASN A 126 24.41 -7.76 4.89
C ASN A 126 25.10 -6.44 5.32
N ARG A 127 24.50 -5.30 4.97
CA ARG A 127 24.96 -3.93 5.27
C ARG A 127 24.19 -3.30 6.44
N ARG A 128 23.68 -4.13 7.35
CA ARG A 128 22.89 -3.71 8.53
C ARG A 128 23.52 -2.59 9.36
N ARG A 129 24.86 -2.51 9.42
CA ARG A 129 25.60 -1.45 10.13
C ARG A 129 25.33 -0.03 9.61
N GLU A 130 24.75 0.10 8.42
CA GLU A 130 24.40 1.36 7.77
C GLU A 130 22.97 1.81 8.09
N LEU A 131 22.21 0.99 8.83
CA LEU A 131 20.89 1.37 9.32
C LEU A 131 21.00 2.33 10.48
N THR A 132 20.27 3.43 10.37
CA THR A 132 20.07 4.35 11.48
C THR A 132 18.91 3.89 12.38
N PRO A 133 18.85 4.34 13.64
CA PRO A 133 17.67 4.12 14.49
C PRO A 133 16.39 4.70 13.89
N GLU A 134 16.52 5.82 13.17
CA GLU A 134 15.41 6.47 12.47
C GLU A 134 14.87 5.61 11.32
N ASP A 135 15.75 5.03 10.48
CA ASP A 135 15.35 4.10 9.40
C ASP A 135 14.51 2.94 9.95
N THR A 136 14.92 2.39 11.10
CA THR A 136 14.22 1.28 11.76
C THR A 136 12.86 1.71 12.30
N THR A 137 12.77 2.91 12.88
CA THR A 137 11.53 3.46 13.43
C THR A 137 10.51 3.72 12.33
N LEU A 138 10.93 4.42 11.27
CA LEU A 138 10.09 4.78 10.14
C LEU A 138 9.66 3.55 9.33
N ALA A 139 10.55 2.56 9.15
CA ALA A 139 10.17 1.29 8.56
C ALA A 139 9.14 0.54 9.40
N GLY A 140 9.25 0.58 10.74
CA GLY A 140 8.25 0.03 11.65
C GLY A 140 6.86 0.65 11.46
N LEU A 141 6.79 1.98 11.32
CA LEU A 141 5.55 2.69 10.98
C LEU A 141 5.01 2.27 9.61
N GLY A 142 5.90 2.06 8.63
CA GLY A 142 5.53 1.53 7.33
C GLY A 142 4.92 0.13 7.39
N ILE A 143 5.50 -0.79 8.17
CA ILE A 143 4.93 -2.14 8.35
C ILE A 143 3.55 -2.06 9.01
N LYS A 144 3.38 -1.23 10.04
CA LYS A 144 2.07 -1.01 10.67
C LYS A 144 1.02 -0.47 9.68
N ALA A 145 1.40 0.51 8.85
CA ALA A 145 0.53 1.04 7.82
C ALA A 145 0.11 -0.02 6.80
N ILE A 146 1.03 -0.91 6.40
CA ILE A 146 0.73 -2.03 5.49
C ILE A 146 -0.25 -3.01 6.15
N ILE A 147 -0.07 -3.33 7.43
CA ILE A 147 -0.98 -4.20 8.20
C ILE A 147 -2.40 -3.61 8.20
N GLU A 148 -2.53 -2.33 8.53
CA GLU A 148 -3.83 -1.68 8.62
C GLU A 148 -4.50 -1.43 7.26
N SER A 149 -3.71 -1.17 6.21
CA SER A 149 -4.18 -1.14 4.82
C SER A 149 -4.73 -2.50 4.38
N THR A 150 -4.08 -3.59 4.78
CA THR A 150 -4.51 -4.97 4.48
C THR A 150 -5.85 -5.26 5.17
N ARG A 151 -5.93 -4.98 6.48
CA ARG A 151 -7.14 -5.20 7.31
C ARG A 151 -8.34 -4.36 6.95
N ALA A 152 -8.16 -3.24 6.24
CA ALA A 152 -9.23 -2.28 5.96
C ALA A 152 -10.48 -2.91 5.33
N PHE A 153 -10.31 -4.02 4.60
CA PHE A 153 -11.38 -4.72 3.89
C PHE A 153 -11.86 -6.01 4.57
N HIS A 154 -11.25 -6.45 5.68
CA HIS A 154 -11.52 -7.77 6.27
C HIS A 154 -12.95 -7.93 6.80
N GLY A 155 -13.65 -6.84 7.08
CA GLY A 155 -15.04 -6.83 7.55
C GLY A 155 -16.09 -6.91 6.44
N LEU A 156 -15.70 -6.97 5.16
CA LEU A 156 -16.61 -6.99 4.02
C LEU A 156 -16.71 -8.37 3.37
N GLU A 157 -17.94 -8.81 3.10
CA GLU A 157 -18.22 -9.99 2.28
C GLU A 157 -18.25 -9.62 0.80
N ALA A 158 -17.17 -9.91 0.05
CA ALA A 158 -16.99 -9.95 -1.42
C ALA A 158 -17.53 -8.79 -2.31
N THR A 159 -18.23 -7.81 -1.74
CA THR A 159 -18.89 -6.69 -2.44
C THR A 159 -17.91 -5.53 -2.57
N ILE A 160 -16.70 -5.83 -3.04
CA ILE A 160 -15.69 -4.84 -3.31
C ILE A 160 -15.85 -4.42 -4.76
N THR A 161 -16.23 -3.16 -4.98
CA THR A 161 -16.59 -2.64 -6.31
C THR A 161 -15.40 -2.58 -7.28
N ASN A 162 -14.16 -2.84 -6.83
CA ASN A 162 -12.97 -2.92 -7.68
C ASN A 162 -12.11 -4.13 -7.28
N PRO A 163 -12.54 -5.35 -7.63
CA PRO A 163 -11.90 -6.57 -7.13
C PRO A 163 -10.47 -6.73 -7.63
N PHE A 164 -10.16 -6.23 -8.83
CA PHE A 164 -8.82 -6.29 -9.40
C PHE A 164 -7.81 -5.40 -8.66
N GLU A 165 -8.12 -4.12 -8.47
CA GLU A 165 -7.22 -3.22 -7.74
C GLU A 165 -7.00 -3.70 -6.30
N THR A 166 -8.06 -4.16 -5.63
CA THR A 166 -7.94 -4.70 -4.28
C THR A 166 -7.08 -5.96 -4.27
N ALA A 167 -7.26 -6.89 -5.21
CA ALA A 167 -6.42 -8.09 -5.27
C ALA A 167 -4.93 -7.76 -5.46
N VAL A 168 -4.59 -6.80 -6.33
CA VAL A 168 -3.22 -6.35 -6.57
C VAL A 168 -2.63 -5.67 -5.32
N GLU A 169 -3.39 -4.81 -4.66
CA GLU A 169 -2.97 -4.13 -3.42
C GLU A 169 -2.71 -5.14 -2.29
N GLN A 170 -3.62 -6.10 -2.11
CA GLN A 170 -3.50 -7.16 -1.10
C GLN A 170 -2.28 -8.07 -1.38
N LEU A 171 -2.07 -8.49 -2.63
CA LEU A 171 -0.87 -9.23 -3.02
C LEU A 171 0.42 -8.45 -2.71
N GLY A 172 0.47 -7.17 -3.10
CA GLY A 172 1.63 -6.31 -2.86
C GLY A 172 1.95 -6.17 -1.37
N ASN A 173 0.94 -5.93 -0.55
CA ASN A 173 1.08 -5.82 0.90
C ASN A 173 1.58 -7.14 1.51
N LEU A 174 0.97 -8.27 1.15
CA LEU A 174 1.34 -9.59 1.67
C LEU A 174 2.78 -9.99 1.32
N VAL A 175 3.26 -9.67 0.13
CA VAL A 175 4.67 -9.92 -0.25
C VAL A 175 5.63 -9.12 0.63
N VAL A 176 5.32 -7.85 0.93
CA VAL A 176 6.16 -7.03 1.81
C VAL A 176 6.10 -7.53 3.26
N LEU A 177 4.93 -7.87 3.78
CA LEU A 177 4.78 -8.43 5.13
C LEU A 177 5.51 -9.76 5.27
N LEU A 178 5.48 -10.59 4.22
CA LEU A 178 6.23 -11.84 4.18
C LEU A 178 7.74 -11.60 4.25
N ALA A 179 8.27 -10.65 3.47
CA ALA A 179 9.68 -10.26 3.53
C ALA A 179 10.05 -9.70 4.91
N ALA A 180 9.19 -8.86 5.50
CA ALA A 180 9.39 -8.32 6.83
C ALA A 180 9.43 -9.41 7.93
N SER A 181 8.62 -10.46 7.80
CA SER A 181 8.52 -11.54 8.81
C SER A 181 9.78 -12.36 9.00
N VAL A 182 10.65 -12.37 8.00
CA VAL A 182 11.94 -13.08 8.04
C VAL A 182 13.11 -12.11 8.18
N ASP A 183 12.86 -10.80 8.08
CA ASP A 183 13.86 -9.77 8.20
C ASP A 183 14.28 -9.60 9.67
N PRO A 184 15.59 -9.56 9.97
CA PRO A 184 16.05 -9.55 11.36
C PRO A 184 15.74 -8.22 12.09
N THR A 185 15.34 -7.16 11.39
CA THR A 185 14.94 -5.86 11.96
C THR A 185 13.41 -5.75 12.04
N LEU A 186 12.70 -6.16 10.99
CA LEU A 186 11.27 -5.93 10.84
C LEU A 186 10.38 -7.08 11.35
N ARG A 187 10.93 -8.28 11.58
CA ARG A 187 10.14 -9.46 12.00
C ARG A 187 9.27 -9.22 13.23
N ASN A 188 9.72 -8.35 14.15
CA ASN A 188 9.01 -8.06 15.40
C ASN A 188 7.70 -7.29 15.19
N TYR A 189 7.47 -6.73 13.99
CA TYR A 189 6.22 -6.05 13.64
C TYR A 189 5.17 -6.98 13.03
N THR A 190 5.53 -8.24 12.80
CA THR A 190 4.66 -9.24 12.16
C THR A 190 4.56 -10.49 13.02
N SER A 191 3.49 -11.27 12.85
CA SER A 191 3.37 -12.59 13.45
C SER A 191 2.93 -13.62 12.42
N GLU A 192 3.30 -14.88 12.64
CA GLU A 192 2.86 -15.98 11.78
C GLU A 192 1.34 -16.11 11.75
N SER A 193 0.67 -15.93 12.89
CA SER A 193 -0.79 -15.97 12.99
C SER A 193 -1.46 -14.91 12.13
N MET A 194 -0.95 -13.67 12.19
CA MET A 194 -1.44 -12.55 11.39
C MET A 194 -1.26 -12.82 9.89
N LEU A 195 -0.08 -13.30 9.47
CA LEU A 195 0.16 -13.62 8.07
C LEU A 195 -0.79 -14.71 7.56
N LYS A 196 -0.99 -15.80 8.33
CA LYS A 196 -1.94 -16.86 7.96
C LYS A 196 -3.35 -16.32 7.82
N GLU A 197 -3.80 -15.49 8.76
CA GLU A 197 -5.11 -14.82 8.68
C GLU A 197 -5.23 -13.99 7.39
N PHE A 198 -4.22 -13.19 7.07
CA PHE A 198 -4.25 -12.26 5.93
C PHE A 198 -4.20 -13.01 4.59
N PHE A 199 -3.36 -14.04 4.47
CA PHE A 199 -3.34 -14.90 3.28
C PHE A 199 -4.66 -15.63 3.09
N SER A 200 -5.21 -16.21 4.17
CA SER A 200 -6.49 -16.92 4.12
C SER A 200 -7.62 -16.00 3.64
N TRP A 201 -7.69 -14.79 4.19
CA TRP A 201 -8.68 -13.79 3.76
C TRP A 201 -8.48 -13.38 2.30
N ALA A 202 -7.25 -13.01 1.90
CA ALA A 202 -6.97 -12.56 0.53
C ALA A 202 -7.25 -13.66 -0.51
N ILE A 203 -6.89 -14.91 -0.21
CA ILE A 203 -7.19 -16.07 -1.07
C ILE A 203 -8.70 -16.29 -1.16
N GLY A 204 -9.42 -16.23 -0.05
CA GLY A 204 -10.87 -16.34 -0.02
C GLY A 204 -11.55 -15.25 -0.86
N PHE A 205 -11.11 -14.01 -0.68
CA PHE A 205 -11.57 -12.86 -1.44
C PHE A 205 -11.32 -13.03 -2.94
N VAL A 206 -10.06 -13.24 -3.36
CA VAL A 206 -9.71 -13.34 -4.78
C VAL A 206 -10.40 -14.54 -5.41
N ARG A 207 -10.51 -15.68 -4.72
CA ARG A 207 -11.23 -16.86 -5.22
C ARG A 207 -12.71 -16.57 -5.47
N ALA A 208 -13.36 -15.75 -4.63
CA ALA A 208 -14.76 -15.41 -4.80
C ALA A 208 -15.02 -14.52 -6.04
N VAL A 209 -14.03 -13.77 -6.50
CA VAL A 209 -14.17 -12.78 -7.58
C VAL A 209 -13.40 -13.14 -8.86
N ALA A 210 -12.49 -14.12 -8.81
CA ALA A 210 -11.67 -14.51 -9.95
C ALA A 210 -12.43 -15.38 -10.95
N HIS A 211 -12.40 -14.98 -12.22
CA HIS A 211 -12.73 -15.90 -13.32
C HIS A 211 -11.49 -16.72 -13.70
N PRO A 212 -11.60 -18.03 -14.01
CA PRO A 212 -10.45 -18.91 -14.27
C PRO A 212 -9.46 -18.44 -15.36
N THR A 213 -9.91 -17.61 -16.30
CA THR A 213 -9.10 -17.08 -17.41
C THR A 213 -8.63 -15.63 -17.20
N SER A 214 -8.85 -15.08 -16.01
CA SER A 214 -8.53 -13.68 -15.71
C SER A 214 -7.17 -13.53 -15.04
N ALA A 215 -6.60 -12.32 -15.08
CA ALA A 215 -5.40 -11.99 -14.32
C ALA A 215 -5.55 -12.22 -12.79
N LEU A 216 -6.78 -12.21 -12.27
CA LEU A 216 -7.07 -12.59 -10.89
C LEU A 216 -6.76 -14.05 -10.60
N GLN A 217 -6.90 -14.95 -11.58
CA GLN A 217 -6.52 -16.36 -11.41
C GLN A 217 -5.01 -16.51 -11.21
N THR A 218 -4.22 -15.70 -11.92
CA THR A 218 -2.77 -15.64 -11.72
C THR A 218 -2.44 -15.16 -10.31
N ILE A 219 -3.09 -14.08 -9.84
CA ILE A 219 -2.92 -13.57 -8.47
C ILE A 219 -3.30 -14.64 -7.44
N LEU A 220 -4.43 -15.32 -7.63
CA LEU A 220 -4.87 -16.41 -6.75
C LEU A 220 -3.83 -17.53 -6.67
N SER A 221 -3.27 -17.92 -7.81
CA SER A 221 -2.24 -18.97 -7.88
C SER A 221 -0.96 -18.56 -7.15
N ILE A 222 -0.55 -17.29 -7.27
CA ILE A 222 0.60 -16.73 -6.54
C ILE A 222 0.33 -16.76 -5.03
N LEU A 223 -0.83 -16.26 -4.59
CA LEU A 223 -1.19 -16.21 -3.17
C LEU A 223 -1.21 -17.60 -2.54
N MET A 224 -1.86 -18.57 -3.20
CA MET A 224 -1.89 -19.97 -2.75
C MET A 224 -0.49 -20.59 -2.70
N GLY A 225 0.34 -20.33 -3.71
CA GLY A 225 1.73 -20.82 -3.74
C GLY A 225 2.60 -20.23 -2.62
N LEU A 226 2.41 -18.96 -2.26
CA LEU A 226 3.11 -18.31 -1.15
C LEU A 226 2.62 -18.83 0.21
N GLU A 227 1.30 -18.93 0.42
CA GLU A 227 0.71 -19.48 1.64
C GLU A 227 1.19 -20.91 1.91
N HIS A 228 1.20 -21.75 0.88
CA HIS A 228 1.69 -23.12 0.98
C HIS A 228 3.15 -23.19 1.41
N LYS A 229 4.04 -22.36 0.83
CA LYS A 229 5.45 -22.28 1.22
C LYS A 229 5.64 -21.89 2.69
N ILE A 230 4.79 -21.00 3.21
CA ILE A 230 4.78 -20.60 4.62
C ILE A 230 4.40 -21.79 5.50
N ILE A 231 3.33 -22.51 5.15
CA ILE A 231 2.82 -23.65 5.92
C ILE A 231 3.80 -24.82 5.92
N GLU A 232 4.42 -25.13 4.78
CA GLU A 232 5.33 -26.28 4.65
C GLU A 232 6.73 -26.03 5.22
N ASN A 233 7.13 -24.78 5.43
CA ASN A 233 8.42 -24.43 6.01
C ASN A 233 8.24 -23.70 7.35
N PRO A 234 7.99 -24.41 8.47
CA PRO A 234 7.90 -23.78 9.78
C PRO A 234 9.21 -23.04 10.18
N GLY A 235 10.36 -23.43 9.60
CA GLY A 235 11.63 -22.73 9.76
C GLY A 235 11.77 -21.43 8.96
N TYR A 236 10.79 -21.08 8.12
CA TYR A 236 10.78 -19.86 7.30
C TYR A 236 10.88 -18.60 8.17
N PHE A 237 10.21 -18.57 9.33
CA PHE A 237 10.28 -17.48 10.31
C PHE A 237 11.54 -17.52 11.21
N GLY A 238 12.37 -18.56 11.08
CA GLY A 238 13.50 -18.90 11.96
C GLY A 238 14.87 -18.32 11.56
N GLY A 239 14.93 -17.35 10.65
CA GLY A 239 16.17 -16.62 10.36
C GLY A 239 17.22 -17.37 9.54
N GLN A 240 16.87 -18.46 8.84
CA GLN A 240 17.81 -19.12 7.92
C GLN A 240 17.69 -18.62 6.47
N LYS A 241 18.78 -17.97 6.03
CA LYS A 241 19.27 -17.66 4.66
C LYS A 241 18.24 -17.60 3.51
N TRP A 242 18.09 -16.37 3.01
CA TRP A 242 17.48 -15.82 1.78
C TRP A 242 17.68 -16.52 0.42
N LYS A 243 18.01 -17.82 0.33
CA LYS A 243 18.37 -18.42 -0.97
C LYS A 243 17.23 -18.97 -1.84
N THR A 244 15.96 -18.87 -1.44
CA THR A 244 14.89 -19.62 -2.14
C THR A 244 13.55 -18.92 -2.31
N LEU A 245 13.53 -17.60 -2.38
CA LEU A 245 12.48 -16.90 -3.13
C LEU A 245 13.18 -16.19 -4.27
N GLY A 246 13.22 -16.84 -5.45
CA GLY A 246 13.72 -16.28 -6.71
C GLY A 246 12.85 -15.13 -7.22
N ILE A 247 12.50 -14.19 -6.34
CA ILE A 247 11.82 -12.94 -6.64
C ILE A 247 12.92 -11.90 -6.74
N SER A 248 13.58 -11.84 -7.90
CA SER A 248 14.34 -10.66 -8.28
C SER A 248 13.34 -9.56 -8.59
N VAL A 249 13.40 -8.47 -7.83
CA VAL A 249 12.74 -7.22 -8.20
C VAL A 249 13.73 -6.49 -9.11
N GLU A 250 13.55 -6.65 -10.41
CA GLU A 250 14.11 -5.72 -11.41
C GLU A 250 13.23 -4.47 -11.52
#